data_AF-A0AAV7XXM3-F1
#
_entry.id   AF-A0AAV7XXM3-F1
#
_cell.length_a   1.000
_cell.length_b   1.000
_cell.length_c   1.000
_cell.angle_alpha   90.00
_cell.angle_beta   90.00
_cell.angle_gamma   90.00
#
_symmetry.space_group_name_H-M   'P 1'
#
loop_
_entity.id
_entity.type
_entity.pdbx_description
1 polymer ?
#
loop_
_entity_poly.entity_id
_entity_poly.type
_entity_poly.pdbx_seq_one_letter_code
_entity_poly.pdbx_strand_id
1 'polypeptide(L)'
;MQGLRVCARLASKLPLRQQGRLLSSSSAATKPSIQVQQERDRQDLNDFFPELMENFREILEPIKIPYETEWLVKAMEYNGRFLRWPGILNTYNTMRVLSPESSPDYLRKAKLLAWAVEIAHIVFLVTDDIADDGNMRWGKPVWWKLPEVGLNCVNDAFLMEGVMYQILKREFGDNRHYVQLFELFTHVRRR
;
A
#
# COMPACT_ATOMS: atom_id res chain seq x y z
N MET A 1 -31.02 17.58 16.57
CA MET A 1 -30.96 19.01 17.00
C MET A 1 -31.75 19.33 18.28
N GLN A 2 -31.99 18.40 19.20
CA GLN A 2 -32.70 18.71 20.47
C GLN A 2 -31.80 18.68 21.72
N GLY A 3 -30.68 17.93 21.72
CA GLY A 3 -29.77 17.85 22.87
C GLY A 3 -28.95 19.13 23.15
N LEU A 4 -28.55 19.86 22.10
CA LEU A 4 -27.75 21.10 22.22
C LEU A 4 -28.47 22.23 22.97
N ARG A 5 -29.81 22.29 22.89
CA ARG A 5 -30.61 23.34 23.55
C ARG A 5 -30.80 23.11 25.05
N VAL A 6 -30.65 21.88 25.53
CA VAL A 6 -30.78 21.52 26.95
C VAL A 6 -29.51 21.90 27.72
N CYS A 7 -28.32 21.62 27.17
CA CYS A 7 -27.05 21.99 27.79
C CYS A 7 -26.86 23.51 27.92
N ALA A 8 -27.31 24.29 26.92
CA ALA A 8 -27.19 25.75 26.93
C ALA A 8 -28.03 26.40 28.05
N ARG A 9 -29.21 25.84 28.39
CA ARG A 9 -30.09 26.37 29.46
C ARG A 9 -29.61 26.02 30.87
N LEU A 10 -28.80 24.97 31.02
CA LEU A 10 -28.22 24.58 32.31
C LEU A 10 -26.94 25.38 32.61
N ALA A 11 -26.17 25.76 31.58
CA ALA A 11 -24.94 26.53 31.73
C ALA A 11 -25.16 27.98 32.22
N SER A 12 -26.32 28.59 31.94
CA SER A 12 -26.61 29.98 32.33
C SER A 12 -26.93 30.18 33.82
N LYS A 13 -27.02 29.10 34.60
CA LYS A 13 -27.30 29.14 36.06
C LYS A 13 -26.07 28.86 36.94
N LEU A 14 -24.89 28.67 36.35
CA LEU A 14 -23.65 28.37 37.07
C LEU A 14 -22.71 29.59 37.12
N PRO A 15 -21.93 29.77 38.21
CA PRO A 15 -21.00 30.89 38.35
C PRO A 15 -19.95 30.90 37.22
N LEU A 16 -19.57 32.10 36.75
CA LEU A 16 -18.70 32.37 35.58
C LEU A 16 -17.43 31.49 35.50
N ARG A 17 -16.85 31.11 36.65
CA ARG A 17 -15.68 30.21 36.72
C ARG A 17 -15.94 28.78 36.20
N GLN A 18 -17.17 28.30 36.24
CA GLN A 18 -17.52 26.94 35.80
C GLN A 18 -18.02 26.90 34.34
N GLN A 19 -18.44 28.03 33.77
CA GLN A 19 -18.83 28.12 32.35
C GLN A 19 -17.64 27.90 31.40
N GLY A 20 -16.43 28.33 31.80
CA GLY A 20 -15.20 28.11 31.02
C GLY A 20 -14.80 26.64 30.89
N ARG A 21 -15.16 25.77 31.85
CA ARG A 21 -14.84 24.33 31.77
C ARG A 21 -15.73 23.58 30.78
N LEU A 22 -17.01 23.92 30.70
CA LEU A 22 -17.97 23.24 29.83
C LEU A 22 -17.87 23.66 28.36
N LEU A 23 -17.32 24.84 28.07
CA LEU A 23 -17.04 25.31 26.71
C LEU A 23 -15.68 24.85 26.17
N SER A 24 -14.85 24.20 27.00
CA SER A 24 -13.53 23.69 26.61
C SER A 24 -13.49 22.21 26.22
N SER A 25 -14.63 21.49 26.29
CA SER A 25 -14.71 20.10 25.83
C SER A 25 -15.07 20.01 24.34
N SER A 26 -14.38 20.77 23.50
CA SER A 26 -14.08 20.30 22.15
C SER A 26 -12.83 19.45 22.31
N SER A 27 -12.97 18.12 22.30
CA SER A 27 -11.82 17.24 22.27
C SER A 27 -11.12 17.45 20.93
N ALA A 28 -10.14 18.36 20.89
CA ALA A 28 -9.14 18.36 19.84
C ALA A 28 -8.51 16.97 19.87
N ALA A 29 -8.78 16.16 18.83
CA ALA A 29 -8.26 14.81 18.76
C ALA A 29 -6.74 14.86 18.87
N THR A 30 -6.19 14.36 19.98
CA THR A 30 -4.75 14.28 20.19
C THR A 30 -4.15 13.48 19.03
N LYS A 31 -3.18 14.07 18.31
CA LYS A 31 -2.50 13.37 17.21
C LYS A 31 -1.93 12.04 17.72
N PRO A 32 -2.15 10.92 17.00
CA PRO A 32 -1.63 9.63 17.42
C PRO A 32 -0.10 9.65 17.48
N SER A 33 0.49 8.79 18.32
CA SER A 33 1.94 8.60 18.32
C SER A 33 2.40 8.05 16.95
N ILE A 34 3.67 8.29 16.61
CA ILE A 34 4.26 7.84 15.33
C ILE A 34 4.08 6.32 15.16
N GLN A 35 4.31 5.55 16.22
CA GLN A 35 4.18 4.09 16.20
C GLN A 35 2.74 3.64 15.91
N VAL A 36 1.75 4.27 16.57
CA VAL A 36 0.33 3.97 16.33
C VAL A 36 -0.08 4.31 14.91
N GLN A 37 0.44 5.42 14.36
CA GLN A 37 0.14 5.80 12.98
C GLN A 37 0.77 4.82 11.96
N GLN A 38 2.03 4.42 12.18
CA GLN A 38 2.70 3.44 11.30
C GLN A 38 1.99 2.09 11.27
N GLU A 39 1.47 1.63 12.40
CA GLU A 39 0.72 0.38 12.45
C GLU A 39 -0.62 0.49 11.70
N ARG A 40 -1.31 1.62 11.83
CA ARG A 40 -2.52 1.90 11.04
C ARG A 40 -2.23 1.94 9.55
N ASP A 41 -1.15 2.62 9.15
CA ASP A 41 -0.75 2.74 7.74
C ASP A 41 -0.38 1.36 7.16
N ARG A 42 0.26 0.50 7.96
CA ARG A 42 0.56 -0.90 7.60
C ARG A 42 -0.70 -1.74 7.44
N GLN A 43 -1.63 -1.63 8.39
CA GLN A 43 -2.91 -2.33 8.31
C GLN A 43 -3.69 -1.91 7.08
N ASP A 44 -3.72 -0.61 6.77
CA ASP A 44 -4.45 -0.06 5.63
C ASP A 44 -3.89 -0.51 4.27
N LEU A 45 -2.58 -0.75 4.19
CA LEU A 45 -1.94 -1.38 3.03
C LEU A 45 -2.23 -2.88 2.93
N ASN A 46 -2.23 -3.60 4.06
CA ASN A 46 -2.59 -5.01 4.10
C ASN A 46 -4.06 -5.23 3.69
N ASP A 47 -4.96 -4.37 4.18
CA ASP A 47 -6.39 -4.41 3.84
C ASP A 47 -6.65 -4.08 2.37
N PHE A 48 -5.71 -3.38 1.72
CA PHE A 48 -5.75 -3.10 0.29
C PHE A 48 -5.24 -4.25 -0.58
N PHE A 49 -4.51 -5.22 -0.01
CA PHE A 49 -3.92 -6.32 -0.77
C PHE A 49 -4.95 -7.12 -1.60
N PRO A 50 -6.16 -7.44 -1.09
CA PRO A 50 -7.19 -8.08 -1.91
C PRO A 50 -7.58 -7.25 -3.15
N GLU A 51 -7.74 -5.92 -3.00
CA GLU A 51 -8.01 -5.04 -4.14
C GLU A 51 -6.84 -5.05 -5.13
N LEU A 52 -5.59 -5.05 -4.65
CA LEU A 52 -4.42 -5.21 -5.52
C LEU A 52 -4.47 -6.50 -6.33
N MET A 53 -4.85 -7.63 -5.72
CA MET A 53 -4.96 -8.90 -6.44
C MET A 53 -6.09 -8.88 -7.47
N GLU A 54 -7.20 -8.21 -7.21
CA GLU A 54 -8.23 -8.00 -8.24
C GLU A 54 -7.72 -7.15 -9.41
N ASN A 55 -6.91 -6.11 -9.14
CA ASN A 55 -6.27 -5.35 -10.22
C ASN A 55 -5.34 -6.23 -11.08
N PHE A 56 -4.66 -7.21 -10.48
CA PHE A 56 -3.87 -8.19 -11.25
C PHE A 56 -4.78 -9.03 -12.15
N ARG A 57 -5.90 -9.53 -11.62
CA ARG A 57 -6.87 -10.32 -12.39
C ARG A 57 -7.43 -9.54 -13.58
N GLU A 58 -7.85 -8.30 -13.36
CA GLU A 58 -8.39 -7.42 -14.41
C GLU A 58 -7.37 -7.17 -15.53
N ILE A 59 -6.09 -6.99 -15.18
CA ILE A 59 -5.02 -6.75 -16.17
C ILE A 59 -4.71 -8.01 -16.98
N LEU A 60 -4.78 -9.18 -16.34
CA LEU A 60 -4.45 -10.46 -16.96
C LEU A 60 -5.63 -11.10 -17.71
N GLU A 61 -6.87 -10.73 -17.39
CA GLU A 61 -8.08 -11.26 -18.03
C GLU A 61 -8.06 -11.11 -19.58
N PRO A 62 -7.74 -9.95 -20.17
CA PRO A 62 -7.66 -9.79 -21.62
C PRO A 62 -6.58 -10.65 -22.27
N ILE A 63 -5.54 -11.02 -21.51
CA ILE A 63 -4.42 -11.84 -21.97
C ILE A 63 -4.87 -13.32 -22.10
N LYS A 64 -6.00 -13.69 -21.49
CA LYS A 64 -6.63 -15.03 -21.52
C LYS A 64 -5.71 -16.14 -21.03
N ILE A 65 -5.05 -15.90 -19.91
CA ILE A 65 -4.14 -16.87 -19.29
C ILE A 65 -4.57 -17.12 -17.82
N PRO A 66 -5.67 -17.85 -17.57
CA PRO A 66 -6.29 -17.92 -16.24
C PRO A 66 -5.45 -18.67 -15.19
N TYR A 67 -4.71 -19.71 -15.60
CA TYR A 67 -3.85 -20.47 -14.68
C TYR A 67 -2.71 -19.59 -14.16
N GLU A 68 -2.11 -18.80 -15.04
CA GLU A 68 -1.01 -17.90 -14.73
C GLU A 68 -1.47 -16.72 -13.88
N THR A 69 -2.74 -16.30 -13.98
CA THR A 69 -3.33 -15.29 -13.08
C THR A 69 -3.33 -15.76 -11.63
N GLU A 70 -3.94 -16.91 -11.34
CA GLU A 70 -3.99 -17.43 -9.97
C GLU A 70 -2.61 -17.85 -9.46
N TRP A 71 -1.73 -18.31 -10.36
CA TRP A 71 -0.33 -18.55 -10.04
C TRP A 71 0.41 -17.29 -9.61
N LEU A 72 0.23 -16.17 -10.34
CA LEU A 72 0.86 -14.90 -10.01
C LEU A 72 0.34 -14.34 -8.68
N VAL A 73 -0.95 -14.54 -8.38
CA VAL A 73 -1.53 -14.21 -7.08
C VAL A 73 -0.89 -15.03 -5.97
N LYS A 74 -0.75 -16.36 -6.14
CA LYS A 74 -0.02 -17.22 -5.19
C LYS A 74 1.41 -16.71 -4.99
N ALA A 75 2.10 -16.35 -6.07
CA ALA A 75 3.46 -15.84 -6.01
C ALA A 75 3.54 -14.49 -5.27
N MET A 76 2.56 -13.60 -5.44
CA MET A 76 2.44 -12.34 -4.70
C MET A 76 2.11 -12.56 -3.22
N GLU A 77 1.21 -13.48 -2.88
CA GLU A 77 0.92 -13.84 -1.48
C GLU A 77 2.14 -14.42 -0.78
N TYR A 78 2.91 -15.24 -1.49
CA TYR A 78 4.15 -15.78 -0.97
C TYR A 78 5.18 -14.66 -0.77
N ASN A 79 5.43 -13.83 -1.76
CA ASN A 79 6.55 -12.90 -1.72
C ASN A 79 6.24 -11.53 -1.09
N GLY A 80 4.98 -11.09 -1.01
CA GLY A 80 4.64 -9.69 -0.71
C GLY A 80 3.85 -9.43 0.57
N ARG A 81 3.28 -10.46 1.22
CA ARG A 81 2.31 -10.28 2.32
C ARG A 81 2.86 -9.59 3.58
N PHE A 82 4.17 -9.48 3.76
CA PHE A 82 4.74 -9.02 5.03
C PHE A 82 5.15 -7.55 5.09
N LEU A 83 5.02 -6.80 3.98
CA LEU A 83 5.36 -5.36 3.91
C LEU A 83 6.70 -5.06 4.59
N ARG A 84 7.72 -5.87 4.29
CA ARG A 84 8.97 -5.89 5.07
C ARG A 84 9.86 -4.71 4.76
N TRP A 85 9.75 -4.17 3.56
CA TRP A 85 10.60 -3.09 3.12
C TRP A 85 10.06 -1.73 3.58
N PRO A 86 10.87 -0.87 4.21
CA PRO A 86 10.38 0.39 4.76
C PRO A 86 9.77 1.34 3.72
N GLY A 87 10.17 1.24 2.46
CA GLY A 87 9.76 2.25 1.50
C GLY A 87 8.35 2.09 0.95
N ILE A 88 7.67 0.95 1.13
CA ILE A 88 6.21 0.88 0.89
C ILE A 88 5.47 1.82 1.86
N LEU A 89 5.80 1.72 3.15
CA LEU A 89 5.26 2.60 4.18
C LEU A 89 5.70 4.05 3.93
N ASN A 90 6.96 4.28 3.57
CA ASN A 90 7.43 5.64 3.30
C ASN A 90 6.66 6.29 2.14
N THR A 91 6.41 5.55 1.06
CA THR A 91 5.66 6.03 -0.11
C THR A 91 4.24 6.41 0.28
N TYR A 92 3.53 5.50 0.94
CA TYR A 92 2.16 5.73 1.36
C TYR A 92 2.05 6.91 2.35
N ASN A 93 2.91 6.92 3.37
CA ASN A 93 2.92 7.94 4.40
C ASN A 93 3.25 9.32 3.84
N THR A 94 4.22 9.40 2.91
CA THR A 94 4.59 10.67 2.26
C THR A 94 3.40 11.23 1.50
N MET A 95 2.74 10.42 0.66
CA MET A 95 1.57 10.87 -0.10
C MET A 95 0.42 11.30 0.81
N ARG A 96 0.14 10.55 1.88
CA ARG A 96 -0.90 10.87 2.87
C ARG A 96 -0.62 12.17 3.61
N VAL A 97 0.64 12.43 3.98
CA VAL A 97 1.04 13.64 4.73
C VAL A 97 1.12 14.88 3.83
N LEU A 98 1.57 14.73 2.57
CA LEU A 98 1.64 15.84 1.62
C LEU A 98 0.25 16.37 1.23
N SER A 99 -0.78 15.57 1.39
CA SER A 99 -2.16 15.97 1.13
C SER A 99 -3.10 15.38 2.20
N PRO A 100 -3.20 15.99 3.40
CA PRO A 100 -4.03 15.46 4.48
C PRO A 100 -5.53 15.47 4.18
N GLU A 101 -5.98 16.41 3.34
CA GLU A 101 -7.38 16.54 2.88
C GLU A 101 -7.64 15.76 1.58
N SER A 102 -6.87 14.69 1.36
CA SER A 102 -6.93 13.90 0.13
C SER A 102 -8.27 13.22 -0.07
N SER A 103 -8.69 13.17 -1.33
CA SER A 103 -9.84 12.36 -1.73
C SER A 103 -9.59 10.87 -1.51
N PRO A 104 -10.65 10.05 -1.36
CA PRO A 104 -10.52 8.60 -1.32
C PRO A 104 -9.76 8.03 -2.53
N ASP A 105 -9.96 8.60 -3.73
CA ASP A 105 -9.24 8.19 -4.94
C ASP A 105 -7.72 8.47 -4.83
N TYR A 106 -7.32 9.63 -4.29
CA TYR A 106 -5.91 9.93 -4.09
C TYR A 106 -5.27 8.94 -3.11
N LEU A 107 -5.92 8.62 -2.00
CA LEU A 107 -5.41 7.64 -1.04
C LEU A 107 -5.34 6.24 -1.64
N ARG A 108 -6.33 5.85 -2.47
CA ARG A 108 -6.31 4.59 -3.23
C ARG A 108 -5.10 4.53 -4.18
N LYS A 109 -4.86 5.60 -4.93
CA LYS A 109 -3.66 5.72 -5.80
C LYS A 109 -2.37 5.71 -5.00
N ALA A 110 -2.33 6.30 -3.80
CA ALA A 110 -1.18 6.24 -2.93
C ALA A 110 -0.85 4.80 -2.49
N LYS A 111 -1.87 3.99 -2.17
CA LYS A 111 -1.70 2.57 -1.86
C LYS A 111 -1.21 1.78 -3.08
N LEU A 112 -1.78 2.02 -4.26
CA LEU A 112 -1.33 1.40 -5.50
C LEU A 112 0.13 1.72 -5.80
N LEU A 113 0.54 2.99 -5.66
CA LEU A 113 1.93 3.37 -5.88
C LEU A 113 2.86 2.72 -4.84
N ALA A 114 2.46 2.70 -3.57
CA ALA A 114 3.21 2.02 -2.52
C ALA A 114 3.40 0.53 -2.85
N TRP A 115 2.34 -0.16 -3.25
CA TRP A 115 2.40 -1.55 -3.70
C TRP A 115 3.23 -1.74 -4.97
N ALA A 116 3.23 -0.79 -5.91
CA ALA A 116 4.11 -0.85 -7.06
C ALA A 116 5.59 -0.82 -6.64
N VAL A 117 5.95 -0.02 -5.64
CA VAL A 117 7.33 -0.03 -5.10
C VAL A 117 7.65 -1.37 -4.42
N GLU A 118 6.72 -1.95 -3.66
CA GLU A 118 6.92 -3.27 -3.05
C GLU A 118 7.04 -4.38 -4.11
N ILE A 119 6.25 -4.33 -5.19
CA ILE A 119 6.35 -5.28 -6.31
C ILE A 119 7.74 -5.18 -6.97
N ALA A 120 8.23 -3.96 -7.24
CA ALA A 120 9.58 -3.77 -7.78
C ALA A 120 10.65 -4.39 -6.87
N HIS A 121 10.51 -4.25 -5.55
CA HIS A 121 11.41 -4.85 -4.59
C HIS A 121 11.27 -6.39 -4.51
N ILE A 122 10.06 -6.93 -4.60
CA ILE A 122 9.80 -8.37 -4.67
C ILE A 122 10.49 -8.98 -5.89
N VAL A 123 10.33 -8.36 -7.07
CA VAL A 123 10.96 -8.80 -8.31
C VAL A 123 12.48 -8.85 -8.14
N PHE A 124 13.08 -7.79 -7.58
CA PHE A 124 14.50 -7.76 -7.25
C PHE A 124 14.90 -8.93 -6.34
N LEU A 125 14.20 -9.14 -5.23
CA LEU A 125 14.52 -10.22 -4.27
C LEU A 125 14.38 -11.61 -4.88
N VAL A 126 13.36 -11.86 -5.70
CA VAL A 126 13.21 -13.17 -6.38
C VAL A 126 14.39 -13.43 -7.30
N THR A 127 14.86 -12.41 -8.03
CA THR A 127 16.04 -12.57 -8.91
C THR A 127 17.36 -12.69 -8.13
N ASP A 128 17.49 -11.95 -7.03
CA ASP A 128 18.64 -11.97 -6.11
C ASP A 128 18.78 -13.34 -5.44
N ASP A 129 17.66 -13.90 -4.94
CA ASP A 129 17.60 -15.23 -4.35
C ASP A 129 18.17 -16.31 -5.30
N ILE A 130 18.01 -16.15 -6.62
CA ILE A 130 18.54 -17.08 -7.63
C ILE A 130 20.04 -16.86 -7.85
N ALA A 131 20.44 -15.60 -8.01
CA ALA A 131 21.82 -15.22 -8.29
C ALA A 131 22.77 -15.63 -7.14
N ASP A 132 22.30 -15.48 -5.90
CA ASP A 132 23.06 -15.79 -4.68
C ASP A 132 22.91 -17.25 -4.21
N ASP A 133 22.17 -18.08 -4.96
CA ASP A 133 21.77 -19.44 -4.54
C ASP A 133 21.14 -19.45 -3.12
N GLY A 134 20.29 -18.46 -2.85
CA GLY A 134 19.62 -18.27 -1.58
C GLY A 134 18.79 -19.49 -1.17
N ASN A 135 18.79 -19.80 0.13
CA ASN A 135 18.01 -20.94 0.66
C ASN A 135 16.73 -20.49 1.36
N MET A 136 16.79 -19.40 2.14
CA MET A 136 15.70 -18.96 3.00
C MET A 136 15.56 -17.42 2.96
N ARG A 137 14.31 -16.93 2.86
CA ARG A 137 13.97 -15.52 3.03
C ARG A 137 12.80 -15.39 4.00
N TRP A 138 12.98 -14.54 5.02
CA TRP A 138 12.01 -14.30 6.09
C TRP A 138 11.51 -15.56 6.80
N GLY A 139 12.42 -16.52 7.07
CA GLY A 139 12.13 -17.73 7.83
C GLY A 139 11.41 -18.83 7.05
N LYS A 140 11.30 -18.71 5.73
CA LYS A 140 10.76 -19.74 4.83
C LYS A 140 11.65 -19.92 3.60
N PRO A 141 11.53 -21.03 2.86
CA PRO A 141 12.27 -21.22 1.61
C PRO A 141 12.08 -20.06 0.64
N VAL A 142 13.11 -19.72 -0.13
CA VAL A 142 12.96 -18.74 -1.21
C VAL A 142 12.06 -19.30 -2.31
N TRP A 143 11.41 -18.42 -3.07
CA TRP A 143 10.37 -18.81 -4.04
C TRP A 143 10.86 -19.87 -5.04
N TRP A 144 12.06 -19.71 -5.58
CA TRP A 144 12.62 -20.61 -6.59
C TRP A 144 13.02 -22.00 -6.06
N LYS A 145 13.17 -22.16 -4.74
CA LYS A 145 13.48 -23.46 -4.10
C LYS A 145 12.23 -24.32 -3.88
N LEU A 146 11.03 -23.78 -4.11
CA LEU A 146 9.81 -24.59 -4.03
C LEU A 146 9.74 -25.58 -5.21
N PRO A 147 9.43 -26.88 -4.97
CA PRO A 147 9.46 -27.90 -6.01
C PRO A 147 8.55 -27.60 -7.21
N GLU A 148 7.41 -26.96 -6.99
CA GLU A 148 6.47 -26.60 -8.05
C GLU A 148 6.88 -25.33 -8.83
N VAL A 149 7.85 -24.57 -8.34
CA VAL A 149 8.28 -23.29 -8.92
C VAL A 149 9.57 -23.47 -9.71
N GLY A 150 10.66 -23.90 -9.07
CA GLY A 150 11.97 -24.01 -9.70
C GLY A 150 12.40 -22.73 -10.43
N LEU A 151 13.05 -22.89 -11.58
CA LEU A 151 13.51 -21.77 -12.41
C LEU A 151 12.38 -21.00 -13.12
N ASN A 152 11.13 -21.48 -13.08
CA ASN A 152 9.99 -20.74 -13.63
C ASN A 152 9.73 -19.43 -12.88
N CYS A 153 10.27 -19.28 -11.66
CA CYS A 153 10.24 -18.03 -10.89
C CYS A 153 10.78 -16.82 -11.68
N VAL A 154 11.68 -17.01 -12.64
CA VAL A 154 12.19 -15.92 -13.51
C VAL A 154 11.05 -15.33 -14.34
N ASN A 155 10.19 -16.20 -14.88
CA ASN A 155 8.99 -15.77 -15.61
C ASN A 155 7.98 -15.12 -14.67
N ASP A 156 7.79 -15.65 -13.46
CA ASP A 156 6.92 -15.04 -12.46
C ASP A 156 7.35 -13.61 -12.14
N ALA A 157 8.65 -13.38 -11.98
CA ALA A 157 9.20 -12.05 -11.72
C ALA A 157 8.93 -11.07 -12.87
N PHE A 158 9.14 -11.50 -14.13
CA PHE A 158 8.83 -10.66 -15.30
C PHE A 158 7.33 -10.38 -15.45
N LEU A 159 6.46 -11.35 -15.15
CA LEU A 159 5.02 -11.16 -15.17
C LEU A 159 4.56 -10.17 -14.08
N MET A 160 5.10 -10.27 -12.86
CA MET A 160 4.84 -9.30 -11.79
C MET A 160 5.25 -7.89 -12.21
N GLU A 161 6.45 -7.74 -12.79
CA GLU A 161 6.94 -6.44 -13.27
C GLU A 161 6.04 -5.88 -14.38
N GLY A 162 5.64 -6.73 -15.34
CA GLY A 162 4.74 -6.35 -16.42
C GLY A 162 3.40 -5.85 -15.90
N VAL A 163 2.76 -6.59 -14.99
CA VAL A 163 1.49 -6.19 -14.37
C VAL A 163 1.63 -4.88 -13.59
N MET A 164 2.72 -4.69 -12.83
CA MET A 164 3.01 -3.45 -12.14
C MET A 164 3.02 -2.25 -13.10
N TYR A 165 3.69 -2.33 -14.25
CA TYR A 165 3.68 -1.23 -15.22
C TYR A 165 2.30 -0.99 -15.83
N GLN A 166 1.49 -2.04 -16.04
CA GLN A 166 0.11 -1.87 -16.50
C GLN A 166 -0.75 -1.16 -15.46
N ILE A 167 -0.62 -1.49 -14.17
CA ILE A 167 -1.27 -0.76 -13.07
C ILE A 167 -0.84 0.71 -13.10
N LEU A 168 0.47 0.98 -13.15
CA LEU A 168 0.98 2.36 -13.18
C LEU A 168 0.42 3.15 -14.37
N LYS A 169 0.38 2.53 -15.56
CA LYS A 169 -0.18 3.15 -16.77
C LYS A 169 -1.68 3.43 -16.62
N ARG A 170 -2.45 2.47 -16.11
CA ARG A 170 -3.91 2.62 -15.95
C ARG A 170 -4.27 3.71 -14.95
N GLU A 171 -3.54 3.80 -13.84
CA GLU A 171 -3.91 4.66 -12.71
C GLU A 171 -3.30 6.07 -12.78
N PHE A 172 -2.11 6.18 -13.40
CA PHE A 172 -1.35 7.42 -13.48
C PHE A 172 -1.13 7.89 -14.91
N GLY A 173 -1.54 7.16 -15.96
CA GLY A 173 -1.24 7.48 -17.36
C GLY A 173 -1.68 8.88 -17.81
N ASP A 174 -2.79 9.37 -17.29
CA ASP A 174 -3.30 10.73 -17.58
C ASP A 174 -2.64 11.82 -16.72
N ASN A 175 -1.82 11.45 -15.74
CA ASN A 175 -1.07 12.40 -14.93
C ASN A 175 0.08 12.99 -15.76
N ARG A 176 0.22 14.33 -15.75
CA ARG A 176 1.33 15.04 -16.42
C ARG A 176 2.73 14.56 -16.00
N HIS A 177 2.85 13.89 -14.85
CA HIS A 177 4.10 13.35 -14.32
C HIS A 177 4.30 11.84 -14.55
N TYR A 178 3.42 11.19 -15.32
CA TYR A 178 3.47 9.75 -15.57
C TYR A 178 4.81 9.30 -16.16
N VAL A 179 5.34 10.06 -17.14
CA VAL A 179 6.59 9.72 -17.80
C VAL A 179 7.76 9.73 -16.80
N GLN A 180 7.84 10.76 -15.95
CA GLN A 180 8.88 10.84 -14.92
C GLN A 180 8.74 9.71 -13.89
N LEU A 181 7.50 9.35 -13.54
CA LEU A 181 7.23 8.22 -12.65
C LEU A 181 7.71 6.90 -13.27
N PHE A 182 7.35 6.64 -14.53
CA PHE A 182 7.78 5.46 -15.26
C PHE A 182 9.30 5.39 -15.43
N GLU A 183 9.94 6.52 -15.75
CA GLU A 183 11.39 6.66 -15.82
C GLU A 183 12.05 6.36 -14.48
N LEU A 184 11.47 6.77 -13.35
CA LEU A 184 12.00 6.47 -12.03
C LEU A 184 12.04 4.96 -11.75
N PHE A 185 10.94 4.25 -12.01
CA PHE A 185 10.89 2.79 -11.84
C PHE A 185 11.89 2.08 -12.75
N THR A 186 11.98 2.49 -14.01
CA THR A 186 12.89 1.86 -14.97
C THR A 186 14.36 2.22 -14.75
N HIS A 187 14.66 3.42 -14.24
CA HIS A 187 16.04 3.84 -13.92
C HIS A 187 16.61 3.02 -12.77
N VAL A 188 15.83 2.83 -11.69
CA VAL A 188 16.26 2.06 -10.52
C VAL A 188 16.55 0.62 -10.90
N ARG A 189 15.75 0.02 -11.79
CA ARG A 189 15.95 -1.36 -12.24
C ARG A 189 17.20 -1.56 -13.11
N ARG A 190 17.61 -0.56 -13.89
CA ARG A 190 18.68 -0.70 -14.90
C ARG A 190 20.10 -0.54 -14.32
N ARG A 191 20.23 -0.39 -13.01
CA ARG A 191 21.51 -0.34 -12.29
C ARG A 191 21.68 -1.60 -11.46
#